data_AF-A0A8B8K7E4-F1
#
_entry.id   AF-A0A8B8K7E4-F1
#
_cell.length_a   1.000
_cell.length_b   1.000
_cell.length_c   1.000
_cell.angle_alpha   90.00
_cell.angle_beta   90.00
_cell.angle_gamma   90.00
#
_symmetry.space_group_name_H-M   'P 1'
#
loop_
_entity.id
_entity.type
_entity.pdbx_description
1 polymer ?
#
loop_
_entity_poly.entity_id
_entity_poly.type
_entity_poly.pdbx_seq_one_letter_code
_entity_poly.pdbx_strand_id
1 'polypeptide(L)'
;MGAPEKSQTIANSMQRVKLYRLNDNGKWDDQGTGHVTVDYLERSEELGLFVYDEEDNETILLHRISPDDIYRKQEDSIISWRDPEYATELALSFQEPGGCSYIWDNICSVQRNMHFNTLSSEAFHSVNSELRELPAVELSTLPLIVKMVGESGIADQLRLTELILSDQDFFRKLMELFRVCEDLENMDGLHMIFKIIKGIILLNSTQIFERILSDEFIVDIIGALEYDPEVPHVQHHRKFLMEHVIFKEAIPIKNTIVLSKIHQTYRVGFLKDVVLARILDEATIASLNSIIHANNAIVVSLLKDDSTFIQELFARLKLPTTSPEYKKNMVHFLHEFCSLSKSLQMVQQLRLFRDLMNEGIFDIITDILQSQDKKLVLTGTDILTLFLNQDPNLLRSYVVGQEGITLLGLLVKGMITDFGDDMHCQFLEILRNLLDSCSLSGAQRDAIIDIFYEKHLGQLIEVIIASCPSEKVVHASSKTIDPGPRIKYVSGGTKPEILSNICELLCFCVLHHPYRIKCNFLLNKVIDKILLLTLRREKYLVVGAVRFVRTILSRHVSHGSPVISFFQLLYKPPFCLESSFFFCSFFLAKSCYH
;
A
#
# COMPACT_ATOMS: atom_id res chain seq x y z
N MET A 1 12.46 50.21 -6.50
CA MET A 1 12.70 49.82 -7.91
C MET A 1 12.78 48.31 -7.95
N GLY A 2 11.70 47.66 -8.37
CA GLY A 2 11.61 46.21 -8.45
C GLY A 2 12.44 45.69 -9.62
N ALA A 3 13.19 44.62 -9.38
CA ALA A 3 13.79 43.80 -10.42
C ALA A 3 12.75 42.78 -10.90
N PRO A 4 12.75 42.40 -12.19
CA PRO A 4 11.71 41.56 -12.77
C PRO A 4 11.88 40.11 -12.35
N GLU A 5 10.78 39.50 -11.93
CA GLU A 5 10.66 38.07 -11.66
C GLU A 5 10.91 37.28 -12.95
N LYS A 6 11.73 36.22 -12.83
CA LYS A 6 11.94 35.23 -13.87
C LYS A 6 10.65 34.41 -14.01
N SER A 7 9.97 34.55 -15.14
CA SER A 7 8.94 33.64 -15.60
C SER A 7 9.51 32.23 -15.67
N GLN A 8 9.09 31.36 -14.74
CA GLN A 8 9.39 29.93 -14.79
C GLN A 8 8.59 29.27 -15.90
N THR A 9 9.31 28.53 -16.72
CA THR A 9 8.97 27.82 -17.95
C THR A 9 7.81 26.82 -17.78
N ILE A 10 6.65 27.07 -18.42
CA ILE A 10 5.53 26.12 -18.60
C ILE A 10 5.78 25.29 -19.88
N ALA A 11 6.91 24.60 -19.97
CA ALA A 11 7.34 23.97 -21.23
C ALA A 11 7.06 22.45 -21.33
N ASN A 12 6.03 21.91 -20.66
CA ASN A 12 5.79 20.45 -20.68
C ASN A 12 4.32 19.99 -20.90
N SER A 13 3.44 20.82 -21.49
CA SER A 13 2.06 20.39 -21.82
C SER A 13 1.72 20.36 -23.32
N MET A 14 2.54 20.95 -24.19
CA MET A 14 2.19 21.10 -25.61
C MET A 14 2.45 19.82 -26.41
N GLN A 15 1.46 19.35 -27.17
CA GLN A 15 1.53 18.08 -27.91
C GLN A 15 1.84 18.32 -29.39
N ARG A 16 2.83 17.63 -29.96
CA ARG A 16 3.22 17.82 -31.36
C ARG A 16 2.22 17.17 -32.33
N VAL A 17 1.75 17.94 -33.31
CA VAL A 17 0.70 17.58 -34.26
C VAL A 17 1.00 18.06 -35.67
N LYS A 18 0.45 17.38 -36.67
CA LYS A 18 0.28 17.88 -38.04
C LYS A 18 -1.16 18.31 -38.26
N LEU A 19 -1.35 19.50 -38.82
CA LEU A 19 -2.65 20.04 -39.17
C LEU A 19 -2.98 19.73 -40.63
N TYR A 20 -4.16 19.18 -40.87
CA TYR A 20 -4.69 18.92 -42.20
C TYR A 20 -6.01 19.63 -42.43
N ARG A 21 -6.23 20.11 -43.66
CA ARG A 21 -7.48 20.69 -44.13
C ARG A 21 -7.96 19.95 -45.37
N LEU A 22 -9.24 19.57 -45.41
CA LEU A 22 -9.81 18.95 -46.60
C LEU A 22 -10.10 20.01 -47.66
N ASN A 23 -9.62 19.80 -48.88
CA ASN A 23 -9.89 20.67 -50.03
C ASN A 23 -11.11 20.24 -50.84
N ASP A 24 -11.52 21.10 -51.78
CA ASP A 24 -12.70 20.89 -52.65
C ASP A 24 -12.62 19.63 -53.52
N ASN A 25 -11.40 19.07 -53.71
CA ASN A 25 -11.18 17.83 -54.44
C ASN A 25 -11.30 16.57 -53.55
N GLY A 26 -11.67 16.72 -52.28
CA GLY A 26 -11.79 15.62 -51.31
C GLY A 26 -10.44 15.06 -50.86
N LYS A 27 -9.36 15.83 -50.94
CA LYS A 27 -8.02 15.45 -50.46
C LYS A 27 -7.60 16.29 -49.26
N TRP A 28 -6.84 15.69 -48.36
CA TRP A 28 -6.28 16.35 -47.19
C TRP A 28 -4.98 17.08 -47.56
N ASP A 29 -4.98 18.39 -47.44
CA ASP A 29 -3.80 19.24 -47.62
C ASP A 29 -3.10 19.44 -46.27
N ASP A 30 -1.78 19.21 -46.23
CA ASP A 30 -0.93 19.50 -45.06
C ASP A 30 -0.84 21.02 -44.88
N GLN A 31 -1.16 21.52 -43.69
CA GLN A 31 -1.17 22.94 -43.34
C GLN A 31 0.01 23.34 -42.45
N GLY A 32 0.86 22.40 -42.05
CA GLY A 32 1.99 22.65 -41.17
C GLY A 32 2.09 21.68 -40.00
N THR A 33 3.26 21.68 -39.35
CA THR A 33 3.54 20.91 -38.14
C THR A 33 3.74 21.86 -36.98
N GLY A 34 3.09 21.59 -35.86
CA GLY A 34 3.11 22.49 -34.72
C GLY A 34 2.79 21.80 -33.41
N HIS A 35 2.61 22.59 -32.36
CA HIS A 35 2.27 22.12 -31.02
C HIS A 35 0.88 22.59 -30.63
N VAL A 36 -0.01 21.64 -30.30
CA VAL A 36 -1.37 21.93 -29.87
C VAL A 36 -1.48 22.12 -28.36
N THR A 37 -2.31 23.06 -27.96
CA THR A 37 -2.76 23.27 -26.57
C THR A 37 -4.24 23.68 -26.53
N VAL A 38 -4.85 23.54 -25.36
CA VAL A 38 -6.18 24.08 -25.05
C VAL A 38 -5.99 25.22 -24.08
N ASP A 39 -6.44 26.42 -24.44
CA ASP A 39 -6.31 27.62 -23.61
C ASP A 39 -7.52 28.55 -23.80
N TYR A 40 -7.60 29.61 -22.98
CA TYR A 40 -8.64 30.63 -23.08
C TYR A 40 -8.40 31.57 -24.26
N LEU A 41 -9.46 31.89 -25.01
CA LEU A 41 -9.39 32.92 -26.04
C LEU A 41 -9.16 34.30 -25.37
N GLU A 42 -8.21 35.09 -25.92
CA GLU A 42 -7.88 36.39 -25.35
C GLU A 42 -9.14 37.27 -25.23
N ARG A 43 -9.47 37.66 -23.99
CA ARG A 43 -10.62 38.51 -23.60
C ARG A 43 -12.00 37.80 -23.59
N SER A 44 -12.07 36.48 -23.59
CA SER A 44 -13.29 35.72 -23.26
C SER A 44 -13.02 34.58 -22.26
N GLU A 45 -14.07 34.08 -21.60
CA GLU A 45 -14.00 32.88 -20.74
C GLU A 45 -14.14 31.58 -21.56
N GLU A 46 -14.00 31.65 -22.88
CA GLU A 46 -14.21 30.53 -23.79
C GLU A 46 -12.89 29.82 -24.07
N LEU A 47 -12.91 28.48 -24.13
CA LEU A 47 -11.74 27.66 -24.41
C LEU A 47 -11.62 27.33 -25.90
N GLY A 48 -10.39 27.40 -26.41
CA GLY A 48 -10.05 27.14 -27.80
C GLY A 48 -8.87 26.18 -27.94
N LEU A 49 -8.79 25.52 -29.09
CA LEU A 49 -7.63 24.79 -29.56
C LEU A 49 -6.69 25.75 -30.28
N PHE A 50 -5.45 25.81 -29.83
CA PHE A 50 -4.38 26.60 -30.43
C PHE A 50 -3.32 25.65 -30.96
N VAL A 51 -2.88 25.85 -32.19
CA VAL A 51 -1.69 25.17 -32.73
C VAL A 51 -0.67 26.24 -33.11
N TYR A 52 0.51 26.14 -32.52
CA TYR A 52 1.65 27.01 -32.80
C TYR A 52 2.63 26.30 -33.71
N ASP A 53 3.06 26.96 -34.78
CA ASP A 53 4.05 26.43 -35.73
C ASP A 53 5.37 26.10 -35.02
N GLU A 54 6.05 25.04 -35.43
CA GLU A 54 7.30 24.62 -34.77
C GLU A 54 8.53 25.44 -35.16
N GLU A 55 8.49 26.19 -36.27
CA GLU A 55 9.63 26.97 -36.78
C GLU A 55 9.62 28.42 -36.27
N ASP A 56 8.47 29.10 -36.32
CA ASP A 56 8.33 30.52 -35.98
C ASP A 56 7.41 30.80 -34.77
N ASN A 57 6.75 29.77 -34.23
CA ASN A 57 5.84 29.85 -33.09
C ASN A 57 4.62 30.78 -33.34
N GLU A 58 4.29 31.04 -34.61
CA GLU A 58 3.07 31.73 -35.00
C GLU A 58 1.86 30.79 -34.86
N THR A 59 0.67 31.37 -34.62
CA THR A 59 -0.55 30.57 -34.48
C THR A 59 -1.06 30.15 -35.86
N ILE A 60 -0.99 28.86 -36.16
CA ILE A 60 -1.46 28.27 -37.44
C ILE A 60 -2.88 27.73 -37.37
N LEU A 61 -3.40 27.48 -36.15
CA LEU A 61 -4.81 27.19 -35.92
C LEU A 61 -5.28 27.88 -34.63
N LEU A 62 -6.40 28.58 -34.75
CA LEU A 62 -7.25 28.99 -33.65
C LEU A 62 -8.64 28.43 -33.91
N HIS A 63 -9.11 27.51 -33.08
CA HIS A 63 -10.44 26.95 -33.20
C HIS A 63 -11.15 26.98 -31.85
N ARG A 64 -12.26 27.73 -31.78
CA ARG A 64 -13.12 27.72 -30.60
C ARG A 64 -13.74 26.34 -30.42
N ILE A 65 -13.63 25.76 -29.22
CA ILE A 65 -14.24 24.45 -28.96
C ILE A 65 -15.76 24.60 -29.03
N SER A 66 -16.38 23.86 -29.95
CA SER A 66 -17.82 23.85 -30.17
C SER A 66 -18.52 23.00 -29.11
N PRO A 67 -19.68 23.43 -28.58
CA PRO A 67 -20.49 22.58 -27.73
C PRO A 67 -20.99 21.35 -28.52
N ASP A 68 -21.36 21.50 -29.78
CA ASP A 68 -21.92 20.42 -30.60
C ASP A 68 -20.96 19.23 -30.76
N ASP A 69 -21.50 18.02 -30.86
CA ASP A 69 -20.73 16.78 -31.08
C ASP A 69 -20.18 16.67 -32.51
N ILE A 70 -19.22 17.55 -32.84
CA ILE A 70 -18.57 17.67 -34.16
C ILE A 70 -17.21 17.00 -34.22
N TYR A 71 -16.60 16.69 -33.06
CA TYR A 71 -15.27 16.10 -32.98
C TYR A 71 -15.34 14.59 -33.05
N ARG A 72 -14.44 13.99 -33.83
CA ARG A 72 -14.29 12.54 -33.95
C ARG A 72 -12.86 12.14 -33.73
N LYS A 73 -12.63 11.28 -32.74
CA LYS A 73 -11.36 10.56 -32.57
C LYS A 73 -11.33 9.39 -33.54
N GLN A 74 -10.35 9.38 -34.44
CA GLN A 74 -10.09 8.27 -35.35
C GLN A 74 -8.84 7.55 -34.87
N GLU A 75 -8.98 6.27 -34.53
CA GLU A 75 -7.93 5.48 -33.88
C GLU A 75 -7.44 6.15 -32.57
N ASP A 76 -6.15 6.02 -32.25
CA ASP A 76 -5.54 6.64 -31.07
C ASP A 76 -4.65 7.84 -31.39
N SER A 77 -4.66 8.34 -32.64
CA SER A 77 -3.71 9.36 -33.10
C SER A 77 -4.32 10.51 -33.90
N ILE A 78 -5.62 10.50 -34.22
CA ILE A 78 -6.23 11.56 -35.03
C ILE A 78 -7.50 12.11 -34.36
N ILE A 79 -7.62 13.44 -34.33
CA ILE A 79 -8.85 14.16 -33.97
C ILE A 79 -9.29 14.98 -35.18
N SER A 80 -10.52 14.79 -35.65
CA SER A 80 -11.07 15.47 -36.83
C SER A 80 -12.41 16.11 -36.53
N TRP A 81 -12.70 17.25 -37.15
CA TRP A 81 -13.98 17.94 -37.01
C TRP A 81 -14.28 18.79 -38.24
N ARG A 82 -15.53 19.22 -38.36
CA ARG A 82 -15.93 20.23 -39.34
C ARG A 82 -16.06 21.57 -38.64
N ASP A 83 -15.24 22.53 -39.02
CA ASP A 83 -15.30 23.86 -38.46
C ASP A 83 -16.62 24.55 -38.87
N PRO A 84 -17.45 25.00 -37.90
CA PRO A 84 -18.75 25.59 -38.20
C PRO A 84 -18.65 27.03 -38.72
N GLU A 85 -17.58 27.76 -38.41
CA GLU A 85 -17.37 29.15 -38.86
C GLU A 85 -16.90 29.20 -40.31
N TYR A 86 -16.00 28.29 -40.68
CA TYR A 86 -15.38 28.25 -42.02
C TYR A 86 -15.93 27.14 -42.92
N ALA A 87 -16.81 26.27 -42.40
CA ALA A 87 -17.39 25.11 -43.08
C ALA A 87 -16.39 24.09 -43.65
N THR A 88 -15.13 24.13 -43.21
CA THR A 88 -14.03 23.27 -43.67
C THR A 88 -13.81 22.08 -42.74
N GLU A 89 -13.44 20.92 -43.29
CA GLU A 89 -13.00 19.77 -42.49
C GLU A 89 -11.52 19.91 -42.11
N LEU A 90 -11.24 19.73 -40.81
CA LEU A 90 -9.93 19.83 -40.22
C LEU A 90 -9.59 18.52 -39.51
N ALA A 91 -8.30 18.18 -39.48
CA ALA A 91 -7.79 17.06 -38.71
C ALA A 91 -6.43 17.39 -38.09
N LEU A 92 -6.26 17.00 -36.82
CA LEU A 92 -4.99 16.97 -36.11
C LEU A 92 -4.50 15.54 -36.06
N SER A 93 -3.33 15.29 -36.64
CA SER A 93 -2.62 14.02 -36.54
C SER A 93 -1.49 14.14 -35.53
N PHE A 94 -1.58 13.39 -34.44
CA PHE A 94 -0.68 13.45 -33.30
C PHE A 94 0.51 12.52 -33.52
N GLN A 95 1.70 13.00 -33.13
CA GLN A 95 2.90 12.16 -33.15
C GLN A 95 2.82 11.01 -32.13
N GLU A 96 2.22 11.28 -30.96
CA GLU A 96 2.11 10.31 -29.87
C GLU A 96 0.63 10.04 -29.50
N PRO A 97 0.23 8.76 -29.35
CA PRO A 97 -1.14 8.40 -28.94
C PRO A 97 -1.57 8.96 -27.58
N GLY A 98 -0.61 9.13 -26.66
CA GLY A 98 -0.85 9.74 -25.35
C GLY A 98 -1.28 11.21 -25.46
N GLY A 99 -0.63 11.96 -26.36
CA GLY A 99 -0.97 13.36 -26.63
C GLY A 99 -2.35 13.54 -27.28
N CYS A 100 -2.71 12.63 -28.19
CA CYS A 100 -4.05 12.59 -28.78
C CYS A 100 -5.12 12.38 -27.70
N SER A 101 -4.91 11.40 -26.82
CA SER A 101 -5.86 11.10 -25.75
C SER A 101 -5.98 12.25 -24.75
N TYR A 102 -4.86 12.91 -24.41
CA TYR A 102 -4.87 14.10 -23.54
C TYR A 102 -5.70 15.26 -24.12
N ILE A 103 -5.51 15.61 -25.39
CA ILE A 103 -6.28 16.69 -26.03
C ILE A 103 -7.75 16.29 -26.22
N TRP A 104 -8.01 15.04 -26.58
CA TRP A 104 -9.35 14.50 -26.69
C TRP A 104 -10.13 14.61 -25.38
N ASP A 105 -9.52 14.20 -24.26
CA ASP A 105 -10.15 14.27 -22.94
C ASP A 105 -10.44 15.72 -22.52
N ASN A 106 -9.54 16.66 -22.86
CA ASN A 106 -9.77 18.09 -22.66
C ASN A 106 -10.95 18.61 -23.49
N ILE A 107 -11.04 18.29 -24.78
CA ILE A 107 -12.19 18.67 -25.63
C ILE A 107 -13.49 18.13 -25.03
N CYS A 108 -13.52 16.83 -24.67
CA CYS A 108 -14.70 16.23 -24.05
C CYS A 108 -15.04 16.89 -22.70
N SER A 109 -14.05 17.26 -21.88
CA SER A 109 -14.27 17.96 -20.62
C SER A 109 -14.90 19.35 -20.85
N VAL A 110 -14.40 20.09 -21.85
CA VAL A 110 -14.94 21.40 -22.22
C VAL A 110 -16.37 21.27 -22.75
N GLN A 111 -16.65 20.29 -23.62
CA GLN A 111 -17.99 20.04 -24.14
C GLN A 111 -18.98 19.62 -23.05
N ARG A 112 -18.54 18.83 -22.06
CA ARG A 112 -19.37 18.48 -20.89
C ARG A 112 -19.70 19.72 -20.05
N ASN A 113 -18.72 20.59 -19.79
CA ASN A 113 -18.93 21.83 -19.04
C ASN A 113 -19.84 22.81 -19.81
N MET A 114 -19.72 22.92 -21.13
CA MET A 114 -20.59 23.76 -21.96
C MET A 114 -22.01 23.21 -22.07
N HIS A 115 -22.19 21.90 -22.30
CA HIS A 115 -23.52 21.29 -22.29
C HIS A 115 -24.19 21.37 -20.93
N PHE A 116 -23.42 21.27 -19.84
CA PHE A 116 -23.92 21.53 -18.50
C PHE A 116 -24.43 22.97 -18.37
N ASN A 117 -23.69 23.95 -18.90
CA ASN A 117 -24.12 25.36 -18.91
C ASN A 117 -25.34 25.63 -19.83
N THR A 118 -25.44 25.01 -21.02
CA THR A 118 -26.57 25.21 -21.95
C THR A 118 -27.83 24.46 -21.51
N LEU A 119 -27.70 23.22 -21.01
CA LEU A 119 -28.80 22.52 -20.33
C LEU A 119 -29.21 23.25 -19.04
N SER A 120 -28.29 23.98 -18.41
CA SER A 120 -28.61 24.88 -17.30
C SER A 120 -29.27 26.21 -17.71
N SER A 121 -29.33 26.53 -19.00
CA SER A 121 -29.98 27.76 -19.50
C SER A 121 -31.36 27.47 -20.11
N GLU A 122 -31.53 26.38 -20.86
CA GLU A 122 -32.79 26.09 -21.56
C GLU A 122 -33.77 25.23 -20.73
N ALA A 123 -33.29 24.37 -19.83
CA ALA A 123 -34.18 23.68 -18.88
C ALA A 123 -34.65 24.59 -17.72
N PHE A 124 -34.09 25.80 -17.59
CA PHE A 124 -34.22 26.67 -16.41
C PHE A 124 -35.30 27.76 -16.49
N HIS A 125 -36.10 27.80 -17.55
CA HIS A 125 -37.29 28.66 -17.61
C HIS A 125 -38.61 27.97 -17.30
N SER A 126 -38.59 26.66 -17.04
CA SER A 126 -39.77 25.88 -16.69
C SER A 126 -39.68 25.35 -15.26
N VAL A 127 -40.13 26.21 -14.33
CA VAL A 127 -40.59 25.91 -12.96
C VAL A 127 -39.50 25.69 -11.89
N ASN A 128 -39.27 26.73 -11.07
CA ASN A 128 -38.61 26.76 -9.75
C ASN A 128 -37.10 26.43 -9.66
N SER A 129 -36.23 27.44 -9.84
CA SER A 129 -34.89 27.45 -9.22
C SER A 129 -34.93 28.32 -7.95
N GLU A 130 -35.30 27.71 -6.81
CA GLU A 130 -35.30 28.36 -5.48
C GLU A 130 -33.88 28.55 -4.91
N LEU A 131 -32.84 27.98 -5.52
CA LEU A 131 -31.44 27.96 -5.07
C LEU A 131 -30.61 29.16 -5.57
N ARG A 132 -31.13 30.39 -5.54
CA ARG A 132 -30.35 31.58 -5.95
C ARG A 132 -29.30 32.00 -4.94
N GLU A 133 -29.62 31.91 -3.66
CA GLU A 133 -28.75 32.35 -2.55
C GLU A 133 -28.92 31.41 -1.36
N LEU A 134 -27.89 31.29 -0.52
CA LEU A 134 -28.01 30.60 0.76
C LEU A 134 -28.81 31.47 1.75
N PRO A 135 -29.80 30.89 2.47
CA PRO A 135 -30.44 31.57 3.58
C PRO A 135 -29.40 31.95 4.64
N ALA A 136 -29.66 33.06 5.34
CA ALA A 136 -28.89 33.41 6.52
C ALA A 136 -28.87 32.25 7.52
N VAL A 137 -27.76 32.02 8.21
CA VAL A 137 -27.65 30.93 9.20
C VAL A 137 -28.26 31.38 10.53
N GLU A 138 -29.55 31.16 10.69
CA GLU A 138 -30.35 31.55 11.87
C GLU A 138 -31.33 30.43 12.26
N LEU A 139 -31.77 30.39 13.52
CA LEU A 139 -32.75 29.38 14.00
C LEU A 139 -34.03 29.31 13.15
N SER A 140 -34.51 30.47 12.69
CA SER A 140 -35.73 30.60 11.87
C SER A 140 -35.56 30.03 10.45
N THR A 141 -34.34 30.01 9.92
CA THR A 141 -34.02 29.64 8.55
C THR A 141 -33.37 28.26 8.44
N LEU A 142 -32.94 27.64 9.56
CA LEU A 142 -32.42 26.26 9.59
C LEU A 142 -33.30 25.25 8.83
N PRO A 143 -34.65 25.25 8.93
CA PRO A 143 -35.48 24.32 8.17
C PRO A 143 -35.31 24.44 6.65
N LEU A 144 -35.07 25.67 6.15
CA LEU A 144 -34.84 25.92 4.73
C LEU A 144 -33.49 25.37 4.28
N ILE A 145 -32.45 25.52 5.11
CA ILE A 145 -31.11 24.99 4.85
C ILE A 145 -31.15 23.45 4.88
N VAL A 146 -31.84 22.85 5.85
CA VAL A 146 -32.05 21.38 5.91
C VAL A 146 -32.72 20.88 4.63
N LYS A 147 -33.76 21.57 4.17
CA LYS A 147 -34.47 21.21 2.93
C LYS A 147 -33.54 21.29 1.71
N MET A 148 -32.78 22.38 1.57
CA MET A 148 -31.82 22.54 0.47
C MET A 148 -30.76 21.45 0.44
N VAL A 149 -30.20 21.10 1.60
CA VAL A 149 -29.15 20.09 1.72
C VAL A 149 -29.70 18.67 1.56
N GLY A 150 -30.92 18.41 2.04
CA GLY A 150 -31.52 17.07 2.08
C GLY A 150 -32.30 16.64 0.84
N GLU A 151 -32.84 17.60 0.06
CA GLU A 151 -33.70 17.32 -1.11
C GLU A 151 -33.03 17.69 -2.45
N SER A 152 -31.77 18.14 -2.46
CA SER A 152 -31.07 18.52 -3.68
C SER A 152 -30.79 17.31 -4.60
N GLY A 153 -31.21 17.38 -5.86
CA GLY A 153 -30.78 16.46 -6.89
C GLY A 153 -29.30 16.65 -7.26
N ILE A 154 -28.73 15.74 -8.06
CA ILE A 154 -27.29 15.74 -8.41
C ILE A 154 -26.83 17.10 -8.99
N ALA A 155 -27.66 17.74 -9.83
CA ALA A 155 -27.34 19.05 -10.41
C ALA A 155 -27.39 20.20 -9.38
N ASP A 156 -28.28 20.10 -8.38
CA ASP A 156 -28.42 21.10 -7.32
C ASP A 156 -27.31 21.00 -6.27
N GLN A 157 -26.72 19.81 -6.08
CA GLN A 157 -25.61 19.57 -5.15
C GLN A 157 -24.34 20.33 -5.54
N LEU A 158 -24.03 20.42 -6.84
CA LEU A 158 -22.87 21.18 -7.32
C LEU A 158 -23.04 22.68 -7.02
N ARG A 159 -24.21 23.23 -7.36
CA ARG A 159 -24.53 24.63 -7.09
C ARG A 159 -24.58 24.93 -5.60
N LEU A 160 -25.14 24.03 -4.79
CA LEU A 160 -25.12 24.16 -3.33
C LEU A 160 -23.69 24.18 -2.77
N THR A 161 -22.81 23.34 -3.31
CA THR A 161 -21.38 23.33 -2.96
C THR A 161 -20.73 24.67 -3.27
N GLU A 162 -20.96 25.24 -4.45
CA GLU A 162 -20.45 26.57 -4.84
C GLU A 162 -20.98 27.67 -3.92
N LEU A 163 -22.27 27.66 -3.60
CA LEU A 163 -22.88 28.63 -2.71
C LEU A 163 -22.26 28.56 -1.30
N ILE A 164 -22.09 27.35 -0.75
CA ILE A 164 -21.48 27.16 0.59
C ILE A 164 -20.04 27.66 0.59
N LEU A 165 -19.28 27.39 -0.47
CA LEU A 165 -17.89 27.84 -0.59
C LEU A 165 -17.77 29.36 -0.82
N SER A 166 -18.78 29.99 -1.42
CA SER A 166 -18.83 31.44 -1.63
C SER A 166 -19.03 32.22 -0.32
N ASP A 167 -19.77 31.68 0.65
CA ASP A 167 -19.94 32.29 1.98
C ASP A 167 -18.87 31.78 2.96
N GLN A 168 -17.79 32.54 3.09
CA GLN A 168 -16.64 32.22 3.95
C GLN A 168 -16.99 32.12 5.45
N ASP A 169 -18.07 32.76 5.89
CA ASP A 169 -18.51 32.78 7.28
C ASP A 169 -19.62 31.75 7.57
N PHE A 170 -20.12 31.03 6.55
CA PHE A 170 -21.20 30.06 6.69
C PHE A 170 -20.94 29.06 7.82
N PHE A 171 -19.79 28.37 7.79
CA PHE A 171 -19.44 27.38 8.81
C PHE A 171 -19.23 28.00 10.19
N ARG A 172 -18.65 29.21 10.27
CA ARG A 172 -18.46 29.91 11.53
C ARG A 172 -19.81 30.22 12.18
N LYS A 173 -20.73 30.84 11.43
CA LYS A 173 -22.09 31.16 11.92
C LYS A 173 -22.85 29.90 12.30
N LEU A 174 -22.70 28.81 11.53
CA LEU A 174 -23.35 27.54 11.82
C LEU A 174 -22.84 26.92 13.12
N MET A 175 -21.52 26.95 13.37
CA MET A 175 -20.93 26.43 14.62
C MET A 175 -21.21 27.35 15.82
N GLU A 176 -21.30 28.66 15.63
CA GLU A 176 -21.76 29.59 16.66
C GLU A 176 -23.22 29.30 17.04
N LEU A 177 -24.08 29.11 16.05
CA LEU A 177 -25.49 28.75 16.27
C LEU A 177 -25.63 27.39 16.95
N PHE A 178 -24.80 26.42 16.57
CA PHE A 178 -24.71 25.11 17.22
C PHE A 178 -24.43 25.26 18.72
N ARG A 179 -23.41 26.03 19.10
CA ARG A 179 -23.06 26.28 20.51
C ARG A 179 -24.22 26.95 21.27
N VAL A 180 -24.90 27.92 20.66
CA VAL A 180 -26.10 28.54 21.26
C VAL A 180 -27.22 27.52 21.46
N CYS A 181 -27.46 26.64 20.49
CA CYS A 181 -28.45 25.57 20.62
C CYS A 181 -28.08 24.58 21.73
N GLU A 182 -26.80 24.24 21.89
CA GLU A 182 -26.32 23.38 22.98
C GLU A 182 -26.54 24.05 24.34
N ASP A 183 -26.15 25.31 24.49
CA ASP A 183 -26.29 26.07 25.74
C ASP A 183 -27.75 26.23 26.17
N LEU A 184 -28.67 26.32 25.21
CA LEU A 184 -30.12 26.42 25.44
C LEU A 184 -30.83 25.06 25.52
N GLU A 185 -30.11 23.94 25.39
CA GLU A 185 -30.66 22.58 25.29
C GLU A 185 -31.75 22.46 24.19
N ASN A 186 -31.62 23.22 23.10
CA ASN A 186 -32.57 23.26 21.99
C ASN A 186 -32.38 22.06 21.05
N MET A 187 -32.97 20.92 21.41
CA MET A 187 -32.85 19.66 20.67
C MET A 187 -33.32 19.74 19.21
N ASP A 188 -34.38 20.49 18.91
CA ASP A 188 -34.85 20.65 17.52
C ASP A 188 -33.80 21.37 16.65
N GLY A 189 -33.19 22.42 17.19
CA GLY A 189 -32.06 23.12 16.57
C GLY A 189 -30.87 22.19 16.32
N LEU A 190 -30.50 21.40 17.33
CA LEU A 190 -29.38 20.46 17.25
C LEU A 190 -29.61 19.36 16.21
N HIS A 191 -30.81 18.78 16.14
CA HIS A 191 -31.20 17.81 15.13
C HIS A 191 -31.18 18.39 13.71
N MET A 192 -31.58 19.66 13.54
CA MET A 192 -31.49 20.34 12.24
C MET A 192 -30.04 20.55 11.82
N ILE A 193 -29.18 21.00 12.73
CA ILE A 193 -27.75 21.20 12.47
C ILE A 193 -27.07 19.87 12.15
N PHE A 194 -27.39 18.78 12.87
CA PHE A 194 -26.95 17.43 12.53
C PHE A 194 -27.27 17.08 11.07
N LYS A 195 -28.52 17.27 10.63
CA LYS A 195 -28.95 16.98 9.26
C LYS A 195 -28.20 17.82 8.22
N ILE A 196 -27.96 19.10 8.53
CA ILE A 196 -27.19 20.00 7.65
C ILE A 196 -25.75 19.49 7.52
N ILE A 197 -25.05 19.24 8.63
CA ILE A 197 -23.66 18.77 8.61
C ILE A 197 -23.55 17.41 7.91
N LYS A 198 -24.45 16.47 8.21
CA LYS A 198 -24.53 15.17 7.55
C LYS A 198 -24.68 15.34 6.04
N GLY A 199 -25.63 16.14 5.58
CA GLY A 199 -25.83 16.32 4.15
C GLY A 199 -24.71 17.07 3.45
N ILE A 200 -24.06 18.03 4.12
CA ILE A 200 -22.85 18.70 3.60
C ILE A 200 -21.70 17.71 3.41
N ILE A 201 -21.49 16.78 4.35
CA ILE A 201 -20.48 15.72 4.22
C ILE A 201 -20.79 14.81 3.02
N LEU A 202 -22.07 14.51 2.81
CA LEU A 202 -22.54 13.68 1.68
C LEU A 202 -22.51 14.39 0.32
N LEU A 203 -22.26 15.71 0.27
CA LEU A 203 -21.90 16.40 -0.99
C LEU A 203 -20.55 15.92 -1.53
N ASN A 204 -19.72 15.29 -0.67
CA ASN A 204 -18.44 14.69 -1.03
C ASN A 204 -17.47 15.64 -1.76
N SER A 205 -17.48 16.93 -1.38
CA SER A 205 -16.61 17.95 -1.98
C SER A 205 -15.28 18.07 -1.23
N THR A 206 -14.17 17.94 -1.95
CA THR A 206 -12.81 18.07 -1.39
C THR A 206 -12.58 19.42 -0.72
N GLN A 207 -13.03 20.51 -1.33
CA GLN A 207 -12.85 21.87 -0.79
C GLN A 207 -13.65 22.07 0.51
N ILE A 208 -14.85 21.49 0.59
CA ILE A 208 -15.63 21.49 1.83
C ILE A 208 -14.91 20.68 2.91
N PHE A 209 -14.38 19.50 2.57
CA PHE A 209 -13.62 18.69 3.51
C PHE A 209 -12.40 19.42 4.07
N GLU A 210 -11.64 20.13 3.23
CA GLU A 210 -10.52 20.96 3.69
C GLU A 210 -10.93 22.00 4.73
N ARG A 211 -12.13 22.58 4.61
CA ARG A 211 -12.67 23.55 5.56
C ARG A 211 -13.19 22.88 6.82
N ILE A 212 -14.13 21.94 6.72
CA ILE A 212 -14.81 21.36 7.89
C ILE A 212 -13.90 20.46 8.73
N LEU A 213 -12.87 19.85 8.12
CA LEU A 213 -11.90 19.01 8.82
C LEU A 213 -10.69 19.79 9.34
N SER A 214 -10.64 21.12 9.16
CA SER A 214 -9.58 21.96 9.71
C SER A 214 -9.60 21.98 11.25
N ASP A 215 -8.47 22.35 11.87
CA ASP A 215 -8.37 22.45 13.33
C ASP A 215 -9.37 23.44 13.95
N GLU A 216 -9.85 24.42 13.16
CA GLU A 216 -10.87 25.41 13.59
C GLU A 216 -12.22 24.74 13.84
N PHE A 217 -12.64 23.79 13.00
CA PHE A 217 -14.02 23.29 12.97
C PHE A 217 -14.17 21.82 13.33
N ILE A 218 -13.17 20.97 13.13
CA ILE A 218 -13.33 19.51 13.18
C ILE A 218 -13.95 19.00 14.50
N VAL A 219 -13.63 19.63 15.62
CA VAL A 219 -14.18 19.27 16.94
C VAL A 219 -15.66 19.61 17.01
N ASP A 220 -16.05 20.82 16.59
CA ASP A 220 -17.45 21.25 16.62
C ASP A 220 -18.29 20.49 15.60
N ILE A 221 -17.73 20.15 14.44
CA ILE A 221 -18.36 19.29 13.44
C ILE A 221 -18.65 17.90 14.03
N ILE A 222 -17.69 17.31 14.73
CA ILE A 222 -17.90 16.03 15.44
C ILE A 222 -18.97 16.21 16.54
N GLY A 223 -18.98 17.36 17.23
CA GLY A 223 -19.99 17.69 18.24
C GLY A 223 -21.41 17.77 17.67
N ALA A 224 -21.59 18.45 16.54
CA ALA A 224 -22.87 18.53 15.84
C ALA A 224 -23.37 17.15 15.42
N LEU A 225 -22.46 16.24 15.09
CA LEU A 225 -22.78 14.86 14.71
C LEU A 225 -23.15 13.95 15.91
N GLU A 226 -23.01 14.41 17.16
CA GLU A 226 -23.45 13.64 18.35
C GLU A 226 -24.97 13.58 18.51
N TYR A 227 -25.69 14.50 17.88
CA TYR A 227 -27.13 14.70 18.00
C TYR A 227 -27.93 14.03 16.88
N ASP A 228 -27.57 12.78 16.55
CA ASP A 228 -28.30 11.98 15.56
C ASP A 228 -29.74 11.69 16.05
N PRO A 229 -30.78 12.18 15.35
CA PRO A 229 -32.18 11.91 15.71
C PRO A 229 -32.57 10.43 15.70
N GLU A 230 -31.81 9.59 14.99
CA GLU A 230 -32.05 8.14 14.91
C GLU A 230 -31.49 7.39 16.11
N VAL A 231 -30.69 8.04 16.97
CA VAL A 231 -30.05 7.42 18.13
C VAL A 231 -30.71 7.90 19.42
N PRO A 232 -31.12 7.00 20.35
CA PRO A 232 -31.89 7.40 21.53
C PRO A 232 -31.12 8.25 22.56
N HIS A 233 -29.80 8.26 22.52
CA HIS A 233 -28.94 8.99 23.46
C HIS A 233 -27.77 9.65 22.72
N VAL A 234 -27.42 10.87 23.14
CA VAL A 234 -26.27 11.63 22.64
C VAL A 234 -24.98 10.83 22.85
N GLN A 235 -24.15 10.71 21.81
CA GLN A 235 -23.02 9.79 21.78
C GLN A 235 -21.72 10.33 22.42
N HIS A 236 -21.67 11.61 22.82
CA HIS A 236 -20.57 12.25 23.55
C HIS A 236 -19.17 12.04 22.93
N HIS A 237 -19.08 12.11 21.60
CA HIS A 237 -17.85 11.89 20.83
C HIS A 237 -16.72 12.89 21.14
N ARG A 238 -17.01 14.19 21.27
CA ARG A 238 -16.03 15.23 21.64
C ARG A 238 -15.41 14.95 23.00
N LYS A 239 -16.21 14.51 23.98
CA LYS A 239 -15.71 14.15 25.31
C LYS A 239 -14.71 13.01 25.24
N PHE A 240 -15.00 11.98 24.44
CA PHE A 240 -14.05 10.89 24.22
C PHE A 240 -12.74 11.42 23.60
N LEU A 241 -12.82 12.23 22.54
CA LEU A 241 -11.64 12.80 21.87
C LEU A 241 -10.79 13.71 22.77
N MET A 242 -11.42 14.45 23.69
CA MET A 242 -10.72 15.40 24.56
C MET A 242 -10.18 14.78 25.84
N GLU A 243 -10.89 13.80 26.42
CA GLU A 243 -10.53 13.23 27.73
C GLU A 243 -9.84 11.87 27.66
N HIS A 244 -10.11 11.06 26.62
CA HIS A 244 -9.67 9.65 26.57
C HIS A 244 -8.58 9.39 25.52
N VAL A 245 -8.46 10.24 24.51
CA VAL A 245 -7.43 10.10 23.48
C VAL A 245 -6.12 10.67 24.00
N ILE A 246 -5.15 9.77 24.21
CA ILE A 246 -3.81 10.14 24.67
C ILE A 246 -2.86 10.11 23.48
N PHE A 247 -2.37 11.28 23.10
CA PHE A 247 -1.28 11.38 22.11
C PHE A 247 0.04 10.98 22.77
N LYS A 248 0.59 9.83 22.36
CA LYS A 248 1.85 9.31 22.87
C LYS A 248 2.97 9.62 21.89
N GLU A 249 3.90 10.47 22.32
CA GLU A 249 5.09 10.78 21.54
C GLU A 249 6.21 9.80 21.89
N ALA A 250 6.68 9.04 20.90
CA ALA A 250 7.93 8.32 21.02
C ALA A 250 9.10 9.31 21.12
N ILE A 251 9.07 10.37 20.33
CA ILE A 251 10.04 11.48 20.32
C ILE A 251 9.25 12.78 20.16
N PRO A 252 9.61 13.85 20.89
CA PRO A 252 8.92 15.13 20.78
C PRO A 252 8.93 15.64 19.33
N ILE A 253 7.74 15.85 18.75
CA ILE A 253 7.60 16.39 17.41
C ILE A 253 7.47 17.91 17.52
N LYS A 254 8.48 18.65 17.10
CA LYS A 254 8.50 20.12 17.23
C LYS A 254 7.67 20.83 16.15
N ASN A 255 7.48 20.20 15.00
CA ASN A 255 6.79 20.79 13.87
C ASN A 255 5.28 20.79 14.10
N THR A 256 4.68 21.98 14.24
CA THR A 256 3.26 22.16 14.51
C THR A 256 2.37 21.69 13.36
N ILE A 257 2.85 21.75 12.11
CA ILE A 257 2.12 21.23 10.94
C ILE A 257 2.04 19.72 11.02
N VAL A 258 3.14 19.05 11.38
CA VAL A 258 3.15 17.58 11.56
C VAL A 258 2.17 17.18 12.67
N LEU A 259 2.22 17.86 13.82
CA LEU A 259 1.29 17.61 14.93
C LEU A 259 -0.18 17.80 14.50
N SER A 260 -0.50 18.93 13.85
CA SER A 260 -1.84 19.21 13.32
C SER A 260 -2.30 18.09 12.39
N LYS A 261 -1.46 17.65 11.45
CA LYS A 261 -1.80 16.58 10.51
C LYS A 261 -1.96 15.21 11.16
N ILE A 262 -1.16 14.86 12.17
CA ILE A 262 -1.35 13.64 12.95
C ILE A 262 -2.71 13.65 13.65
N HIS A 263 -3.06 14.75 14.34
CA HIS A 263 -4.34 14.88 15.01
C HIS A 263 -5.51 14.88 14.03
N GLN A 264 -5.37 15.58 12.91
CA GLN A 264 -6.38 15.59 11.85
C GLN A 264 -6.60 14.17 11.29
N THR A 265 -5.52 13.42 10.97
CA THR A 265 -5.64 12.02 10.51
C THR A 265 -6.43 11.16 11.49
N TYR A 266 -6.12 11.24 12.79
CA TYR A 266 -6.85 10.47 13.81
C TYR A 266 -8.33 10.85 13.86
N ARG A 267 -8.63 12.16 13.89
CA ARG A 267 -10.01 12.67 13.96
C ARG A 267 -10.82 12.33 12.71
N VAL A 268 -10.22 12.39 11.52
CA VAL A 268 -10.87 11.99 10.27
C VAL A 268 -11.13 10.47 10.24
N GLY A 269 -10.16 9.67 10.71
CA GLY A 269 -10.37 8.23 10.91
C GLY A 269 -11.52 7.94 11.88
N PHE A 270 -11.56 8.63 13.01
CA PHE A 270 -12.63 8.51 14.00
C PHE A 270 -14.01 8.92 13.44
N LEU A 271 -14.05 10.03 12.70
CA LEU A 271 -15.26 10.50 12.01
C LEU A 271 -15.79 9.43 11.05
N LYS A 272 -14.89 8.82 10.26
CA LYS A 272 -15.22 7.79 9.27
C LYS A 272 -15.63 6.46 9.90
N ASP A 273 -14.83 5.94 10.83
CA ASP A 273 -14.94 4.57 11.35
C ASP A 273 -15.85 4.45 12.59
N VAL A 274 -16.15 5.55 13.27
CA VAL A 274 -16.97 5.55 14.50
C VAL A 274 -18.22 6.41 14.34
N VAL A 275 -18.07 7.69 14.01
CA VAL A 275 -19.19 8.65 14.02
C VAL A 275 -20.15 8.40 12.86
N LEU A 276 -19.64 8.22 11.64
CA LEU A 276 -20.44 8.12 10.42
C LEU A 276 -20.44 6.73 9.77
N ALA A 277 -19.93 5.71 10.48
CA ALA A 277 -19.69 4.37 9.93
C ALA A 277 -20.90 3.69 9.26
N ARG A 278 -22.13 4.10 9.61
CA ARG A 278 -23.39 3.56 9.06
C ARG A 278 -24.02 4.43 7.97
N ILE A 279 -23.49 5.63 7.77
CA ILE A 279 -24.15 6.71 7.02
C ILE A 279 -23.41 6.99 5.70
N LEU A 280 -22.10 6.78 5.67
CA LEU A 280 -21.28 7.10 4.51
C LEU A 280 -21.46 6.08 3.37
N ASP A 281 -21.50 6.60 2.15
CA ASP A 281 -21.38 5.80 0.93
C ASP A 281 -19.90 5.52 0.58
N GLU A 282 -19.68 4.59 -0.36
CA GLU A 282 -18.33 4.19 -0.76
C GLU A 282 -17.52 5.37 -1.31
N ALA A 283 -18.16 6.31 -2.01
CA ALA A 283 -17.51 7.48 -2.58
C ALA A 283 -16.99 8.42 -1.49
N THR A 284 -17.79 8.71 -0.45
CA THR A 284 -17.34 9.56 0.66
C THR A 284 -16.27 8.86 1.49
N ILE A 285 -16.38 7.55 1.73
CA ILE A 285 -15.33 6.76 2.39
C ILE A 285 -14.01 6.86 1.62
N ALA A 286 -14.05 6.76 0.29
CA ALA A 286 -12.87 6.91 -0.55
C ALA A 286 -12.24 8.30 -0.42
N SER A 287 -13.03 9.37 -0.42
CA SER A 287 -12.53 10.74 -0.21
C SER A 287 -11.88 10.94 1.16
N LEU A 288 -12.50 10.44 2.24
CA LEU A 288 -11.92 10.52 3.59
C LEU A 288 -10.61 9.71 3.70
N ASN A 289 -10.55 8.54 3.07
CA ASN A 289 -9.31 7.76 2.98
C ASN A 289 -8.23 8.49 2.16
N SER A 290 -8.60 9.21 1.10
CA SER A 290 -7.68 10.05 0.33
C SER A 290 -7.08 11.17 1.18
N ILE A 291 -7.90 11.82 2.03
CA ILE A 291 -7.44 12.86 2.97
C ILE A 291 -6.48 12.27 4.02
N ILE A 292 -6.82 11.11 4.60
CA ILE A 292 -5.93 10.39 5.53
C ILE A 292 -4.60 10.08 4.84
N HIS A 293 -4.63 9.58 3.60
CA HIS A 293 -3.45 9.26 2.83
C HIS A 293 -2.60 10.50 2.52
N ALA A 294 -3.22 11.63 2.15
CA ALA A 294 -2.53 12.89 1.91
C ALA A 294 -1.87 13.44 3.18
N ASN A 295 -2.57 13.39 4.32
CA ASN A 295 -2.01 13.79 5.61
C ASN A 295 -0.82 12.91 6.01
N ASN A 296 -0.92 11.60 5.84
CA ASN A 296 0.19 10.67 6.09
C ASN A 296 1.41 10.99 5.21
N ALA A 297 1.20 11.30 3.93
CA ALA A 297 2.27 11.71 3.02
C ALA A 297 2.99 12.97 3.53
N ILE A 298 2.24 13.99 3.99
CA ILE A 298 2.79 15.22 4.56
C ILE A 298 3.60 14.92 5.83
N VAL A 299 3.02 14.14 6.76
CA VAL A 299 3.67 13.76 8.03
C VAL A 299 4.99 13.03 7.77
N VAL A 300 4.98 12.00 6.92
CA VAL A 300 6.18 11.21 6.61
C VAL A 300 7.22 12.06 5.89
N SER A 301 6.83 12.89 4.92
CA SER A 301 7.78 13.76 4.20
C SER A 301 8.47 14.74 5.14
N LEU A 302 7.70 15.46 5.97
CA LEU A 302 8.26 16.47 6.87
C LEU A 302 9.16 15.86 7.95
N LEU A 303 8.80 14.68 8.49
CA LEU A 303 9.63 13.98 9.47
C LEU A 303 10.89 13.37 8.85
N LYS A 304 10.79 12.85 7.62
CA LYS A 304 11.95 12.33 6.88
C LYS A 304 12.96 13.43 6.57
N ASP A 305 12.49 14.59 6.16
CA ASP A 305 13.36 15.71 5.78
C ASP A 305 13.98 16.41 7.01
N ASP A 306 13.47 16.14 8.22
CA ASP A 306 14.10 16.52 9.49
C ASP A 306 15.19 15.53 9.91
N SER A 307 16.41 15.78 9.43
CA SER A 307 17.59 14.99 9.80
C SER A 307 17.83 14.91 11.31
N THR A 308 17.46 15.94 12.08
CA THR A 308 17.68 15.94 13.54
C THR A 308 16.72 14.99 14.24
N PHE A 309 15.47 14.90 13.75
CA PHE A 309 14.47 13.97 14.26
C PHE A 309 14.90 12.52 14.04
N ILE A 310 15.32 12.18 12.82
CA ILE A 310 15.77 10.83 12.48
C ILE A 310 17.03 10.45 13.27
N GLN A 311 18.04 11.33 13.35
CA GLN A 311 19.26 11.05 14.10
C GLN A 311 18.98 10.84 15.60
N GLU A 312 18.12 11.66 16.21
CA GLU A 312 17.73 11.50 17.61
C GLU A 312 16.98 10.18 17.85
N LEU A 313 16.11 9.76 16.91
CA LEU A 313 15.41 8.48 16.97
C LEU A 313 16.37 7.30 17.03
N PHE A 314 17.32 7.27 16.11
CA PHE A 314 18.29 6.18 16.06
C PHE A 314 19.28 6.24 17.23
N ALA A 315 19.68 7.43 17.68
CA ALA A 315 20.51 7.58 18.87
C ALA A 315 19.83 6.98 20.12
N ARG A 316 18.54 7.28 20.34
CA ARG A 316 17.76 6.72 21.47
C ARG A 316 17.50 5.23 21.37
N LEU A 317 17.28 4.71 20.16
CA LEU A 317 17.10 3.27 19.94
C LEU A 317 18.39 2.47 20.20
N LYS A 318 19.57 3.06 19.92
CA LYS A 318 20.89 2.46 20.17
C LYS A 318 21.36 2.59 21.63
N LEU A 319 20.80 3.52 22.40
CA LEU A 319 21.18 3.76 23.79
C LEU A 319 20.85 2.56 24.70
N PRO A 320 21.84 1.95 25.39
CA PRO A 320 21.59 0.81 26.28
C PRO A 320 20.77 1.14 27.54
N THR A 321 20.75 2.41 27.92
CA THR A 321 20.07 2.92 29.12
C THR A 321 18.59 3.22 28.91
N THR A 322 18.10 3.07 27.68
CA THR A 322 16.69 3.27 27.32
C THR A 322 15.81 2.23 28.02
N SER A 323 14.77 2.69 28.72
CA SER A 323 13.83 1.77 29.40
C SER A 323 13.14 0.85 28.38
N PRO A 324 12.82 -0.41 28.75
CA PRO A 324 12.25 -1.38 27.82
C PRO A 324 10.91 -0.93 27.23
N GLU A 325 10.07 -0.28 28.03
CA GLU A 325 8.77 0.26 27.60
C GLU A 325 8.95 1.42 26.60
N TYR A 326 9.91 2.30 26.85
CA TYR A 326 10.19 3.42 25.95
C TYR A 326 10.83 2.94 24.64
N LYS A 327 11.73 1.94 24.70
CA LYS A 327 12.28 1.28 23.50
C LYS A 327 11.16 0.65 22.67
N LYS A 328 10.21 -0.03 23.31
CA LYS A 328 9.03 -0.61 22.64
C LYS A 328 8.19 0.44 21.93
N ASN A 329 7.89 1.57 22.57
CA ASN A 329 7.15 2.66 21.95
C ASN A 329 7.89 3.25 20.73
N MET A 330 9.21 3.41 20.79
CA MET A 330 10.00 3.88 19.65
C MET A 330 10.03 2.87 18.49
N VAL A 331 10.07 1.57 18.78
CA VAL A 331 9.98 0.53 17.74
C VAL A 331 8.61 0.50 17.09
N HIS A 332 7.53 0.66 17.87
CA HIS A 332 6.18 0.79 17.31
C HIS A 332 6.04 2.04 16.43
N PHE A 333 6.60 3.18 16.87
CA PHE A 333 6.67 4.37 16.05
C PHE A 333 7.44 4.12 14.75
N LEU A 334 8.60 3.47 14.81
CA LEU A 334 9.40 3.15 13.62
C LEU A 334 8.64 2.24 12.64
N HIS A 335 7.92 1.24 13.16
CA HIS A 335 7.06 0.38 12.35
C HIS A 335 5.92 1.16 11.69
N GLU A 336 5.25 2.03 12.43
CA GLU A 336 4.18 2.89 11.89
C GLU A 336 4.73 3.85 10.84
N PHE A 337 5.87 4.50 11.11
CA PHE A 337 6.57 5.38 10.17
C PHE A 337 6.93 4.68 8.85
N CYS A 338 7.48 3.47 8.93
CA CYS A 338 7.74 2.62 7.76
C CYS A 338 6.44 2.17 7.06
N SER A 339 5.37 1.92 7.80
CA SER A 339 4.09 1.50 7.22
C SER A 339 3.40 2.63 6.46
N LEU A 340 3.47 3.85 7.00
CA LEU A 340 2.93 5.07 6.40
C LEU A 340 3.71 5.54 5.17
N SER A 341 4.91 5.00 4.92
CA SER A 341 5.67 5.31 3.71
C SER A 341 4.89 5.01 2.43
N LYS A 342 3.95 4.06 2.47
CA LYS A 342 3.07 3.72 1.34
C LYS A 342 2.29 4.93 0.81
N SER A 343 2.11 5.96 1.64
CA SER A 343 1.46 7.21 1.25
C SER A 343 2.33 8.13 0.39
N LEU A 344 3.63 7.87 0.29
CA LEU A 344 4.55 8.63 -0.55
C LEU A 344 4.58 8.10 -1.99
N GLN A 345 5.13 8.90 -2.92
CA GLN A 345 5.44 8.40 -4.26
C GLN A 345 6.59 7.38 -4.23
N MET A 346 6.60 6.43 -5.18
CA MET A 346 7.56 5.31 -5.19
C MET A 346 9.03 5.73 -5.05
N VAL A 347 9.44 6.82 -5.70
CA VAL A 347 10.82 7.34 -5.61
C VAL A 347 11.16 7.81 -4.19
N GLN A 348 10.21 8.49 -3.53
CA GLN A 348 10.38 8.98 -2.16
C GLN A 348 10.40 7.82 -1.15
N GLN A 349 9.60 6.77 -1.39
CA GLN A 349 9.62 5.52 -0.62
C GLN A 349 11.02 4.89 -0.67
N LEU A 350 11.53 4.58 -1.87
CA LEU A 350 12.85 3.98 -2.04
C LEU A 350 13.96 4.78 -1.36
N ARG A 351 13.91 6.12 -1.47
CA ARG A 351 14.86 7.00 -0.78
C ARG A 351 14.74 6.89 0.74
N LEU A 352 13.52 6.88 1.30
CA LEU A 352 13.31 6.76 2.75
C LEU A 352 13.92 5.46 3.30
N PHE A 353 13.64 4.32 2.67
CA PHE A 353 14.18 3.03 3.12
C PHE A 353 15.71 2.98 3.03
N ARG A 354 16.31 3.61 2.01
CA ARG A 354 17.76 3.75 1.91
C ARG A 354 18.34 4.64 3.02
N ASP A 355 17.69 5.76 3.33
CA ASP A 355 18.11 6.67 4.39
C ASP A 355 18.04 5.96 5.76
N LEU A 356 16.95 5.24 6.05
CA LEU A 356 16.80 4.44 7.27
C LEU A 356 17.83 3.29 7.37
N MET A 357 18.17 2.67 6.25
CA MET A 357 19.27 1.68 6.20
C MET A 357 20.59 2.31 6.63
N ASN A 358 20.94 3.48 6.08
CA ASN A 358 22.18 4.17 6.40
C ASN A 358 22.27 4.61 7.87
N GLU A 359 21.13 4.88 8.51
CA GLU A 359 21.05 5.18 9.96
C GLU A 359 21.21 3.94 10.85
N GLY A 360 21.21 2.73 10.29
CA GLY A 360 21.46 1.48 11.01
C GLY A 360 20.20 0.78 11.53
N ILE A 361 19.11 0.81 10.77
CA ILE A 361 17.86 0.13 11.14
C ILE A 361 17.99 -1.38 11.30
N PHE A 362 18.85 -2.02 10.51
CA PHE A 362 19.05 -3.46 10.61
C PHE A 362 19.78 -3.87 11.90
N ASP A 363 20.61 -3.00 12.47
CA ASP A 363 21.22 -3.22 13.79
C ASP A 363 20.15 -3.19 14.88
N ILE A 364 19.25 -2.21 14.82
CA ILE A 364 18.10 -2.11 15.73
C ILE A 364 17.20 -3.34 15.62
N ILE A 365 16.93 -3.82 14.41
CA ILE A 365 16.13 -5.03 14.20
C ILE A 365 16.87 -6.26 14.73
N THR A 366 18.18 -6.36 14.52
CA THR A 366 19.01 -7.45 15.05
C THR A 366 18.92 -7.52 16.58
N ASP A 367 18.89 -6.37 17.26
CA ASP A 367 18.66 -6.30 18.71
C ASP A 367 17.23 -6.70 19.09
N ILE A 368 16.23 -6.25 18.33
CA ILE A 368 14.81 -6.56 18.56
C ILE A 368 14.55 -8.06 18.47
N LEU A 369 15.11 -8.74 17.48
CA LEU A 369 14.92 -10.18 17.27
C LEU A 369 15.56 -11.04 18.38
N GLN A 370 16.42 -10.46 19.22
CA GLN A 370 16.97 -11.11 20.41
C GLN A 370 16.09 -10.94 21.67
N SER A 371 15.06 -10.10 21.60
CA SER A 371 14.14 -9.85 22.71
C SER A 371 13.34 -11.08 23.10
N GLN A 372 12.98 -11.16 24.39
CA GLN A 372 12.03 -12.16 24.89
C GLN A 372 10.56 -11.76 24.65
N ASP A 373 10.29 -10.49 24.32
CA ASP A 373 8.94 -10.02 23.98
C ASP A 373 8.59 -10.43 22.55
N LYS A 374 7.75 -11.47 22.43
CA LYS A 374 7.27 -12.00 21.15
C LYS A 374 6.58 -10.95 20.28
N LYS A 375 5.85 -10.00 20.87
CA LYS A 375 5.18 -8.93 20.11
C LYS A 375 6.19 -7.97 19.52
N LEU A 376 7.27 -7.69 20.26
CA LEU A 376 8.35 -6.83 19.76
C LEU A 376 9.12 -7.50 18.62
N VAL A 377 9.38 -8.81 18.75
CA VAL A 377 9.97 -9.63 17.69
C VAL A 377 9.11 -9.59 16.43
N LEU A 378 7.78 -9.76 16.56
CA LEU A 378 6.83 -9.64 15.45
C LEU A 378 6.94 -8.28 14.75
N THR A 379 6.92 -7.18 15.52
CA THR A 379 7.10 -5.83 14.96
C THR A 379 8.41 -5.68 14.20
N GLY A 380 9.52 -6.25 14.69
CA GLY A 380 10.79 -6.26 13.96
C GLY A 380 10.74 -7.03 12.63
N THR A 381 10.06 -8.19 12.63
CA THR A 381 9.82 -9.01 11.44
C THR A 381 8.93 -8.30 10.41
N ASP A 382 7.90 -7.58 10.89
CA ASP A 382 7.02 -6.77 10.02
C ASP A 382 7.81 -5.64 9.36
N ILE A 383 8.72 -4.96 10.09
CA ILE A 383 9.62 -3.96 9.51
C ILE A 383 10.50 -4.59 8.41
N LEU A 384 11.12 -5.75 8.65
CA LEU A 384 11.92 -6.43 7.61
C LEU A 384 11.08 -6.75 6.37
N THR A 385 9.84 -7.17 6.56
CA THR A 385 8.90 -7.46 5.47
C THR A 385 8.59 -6.19 4.68
N LEU A 386 8.42 -5.04 5.34
CA LEU A 386 8.27 -3.74 4.67
C LEU A 386 9.51 -3.41 3.81
N PHE A 387 10.73 -3.63 4.33
CA PHE A 387 11.96 -3.43 3.55
C PHE A 387 12.04 -4.34 2.33
N LEU A 388 11.74 -5.63 2.51
CA LEU A 388 11.75 -6.61 1.42
C LEU A 388 10.71 -6.28 0.33
N ASN A 389 9.52 -5.82 0.71
CA ASN A 389 8.49 -5.43 -0.25
C ASN A 389 8.88 -4.19 -1.07
N GLN A 390 9.78 -3.36 -0.55
CA GLN A 390 10.20 -2.10 -1.18
C GLN A 390 11.45 -2.26 -2.04
N ASP A 391 12.52 -2.76 -1.44
CA ASP A 391 13.77 -3.08 -2.13
C ASP A 391 14.52 -4.21 -1.38
N PRO A 392 14.39 -5.47 -1.84
CA PRO A 392 15.09 -6.60 -1.24
C PRO A 392 16.62 -6.43 -1.19
N ASN A 393 17.20 -5.61 -2.06
CA ASN A 393 18.66 -5.44 -2.15
C ASN A 393 19.23 -4.71 -0.94
N LEU A 394 18.44 -3.87 -0.26
CA LEU A 394 18.88 -3.20 0.96
C LEU A 394 19.23 -4.23 2.04
N LEU A 395 18.31 -5.16 2.33
CA LEU A 395 18.55 -6.20 3.33
C LEU A 395 19.65 -7.17 2.89
N ARG A 396 19.70 -7.54 1.60
CA ARG A 396 20.75 -8.42 1.06
C ARG A 396 22.14 -7.82 1.21
N SER A 397 22.29 -6.53 0.90
CA SER A 397 23.58 -5.83 1.03
C SER A 397 24.07 -5.83 2.48
N TYR A 398 23.15 -5.67 3.45
CA TYR A 398 23.45 -5.74 4.87
C TYR A 398 23.85 -7.15 5.33
N VAL A 399 23.12 -8.19 4.89
CA VAL A 399 23.37 -9.60 5.28
C VAL A 399 24.76 -10.10 4.86
N VAL A 400 25.33 -9.58 3.77
CA VAL A 400 26.70 -9.90 3.32
C VAL A 400 27.77 -9.34 4.28
N GLY A 401 27.45 -8.29 5.04
CA GLY A 401 28.33 -7.71 6.06
C GLY A 401 28.51 -8.62 7.28
N GLN A 402 29.55 -8.36 8.08
CA GLN A 402 29.89 -9.17 9.25
C GLN A 402 28.77 -9.17 10.32
N GLU A 403 28.11 -8.03 10.51
CA GLU A 403 26.96 -7.87 11.42
C GLU A 403 25.70 -8.56 10.88
N GLY A 404 25.52 -8.56 9.56
CA GLY A 404 24.40 -9.20 8.86
C GLY A 404 24.34 -10.72 8.98
N ILE A 405 25.46 -11.38 9.25
CA ILE A 405 25.51 -12.83 9.56
C ILE A 405 24.70 -13.14 10.82
N THR A 406 24.77 -12.26 11.83
CA THR A 406 24.01 -12.41 13.07
C THR A 406 22.52 -12.32 12.79
N LEU A 407 22.10 -11.33 11.99
CA LEU A 407 20.70 -11.17 11.60
C LEU A 407 20.16 -12.41 10.87
N LEU A 408 20.91 -12.95 9.90
CA LEU A 408 20.53 -14.18 9.21
C LEU A 408 20.39 -15.37 10.18
N GLY A 409 21.29 -15.49 11.14
CA GLY A 409 21.20 -16.50 12.19
C GLY A 409 19.96 -16.35 13.07
N LEU A 410 19.58 -15.12 13.41
CA LEU A 410 18.36 -14.83 14.18
C LEU A 410 17.09 -15.13 13.36
N LEU A 411 17.09 -14.89 12.06
CA LEU A 411 15.97 -15.26 11.19
C LEU A 411 15.78 -16.78 11.12
N VAL A 412 16.88 -17.54 11.00
CA VAL A 412 16.86 -19.01 11.04
C VAL A 412 16.38 -19.50 12.40
N LYS A 413 16.89 -18.92 13.49
CA LYS A 413 16.44 -19.21 14.85
C LYS A 413 14.95 -18.89 15.01
N GLY A 414 14.48 -17.79 14.43
CA GLY A 414 13.10 -17.37 14.46
C GLY A 414 12.17 -18.39 13.80
N MET A 415 12.55 -18.91 12.64
CA MET A 415 11.79 -19.95 11.93
C MET A 415 11.66 -21.25 12.75
N ILE A 416 12.66 -21.60 13.58
CA ILE A 416 12.65 -22.82 14.41
C ILE A 416 12.09 -22.60 15.82
N THR A 417 11.70 -21.37 16.17
CA THR A 417 11.19 -21.02 17.50
C THR A 417 9.67 -20.96 17.49
N ASP A 418 9.04 -21.56 18.50
CA ASP A 418 7.58 -21.49 18.67
C ASP A 418 7.16 -20.17 19.34
N PHE A 419 6.86 -19.18 18.50
CA PHE A 419 6.29 -17.91 18.97
C PHE A 419 4.77 -17.98 19.20
N GLY A 420 4.03 -18.88 18.55
CA GLY A 420 2.57 -18.80 18.41
C GLY A 420 2.15 -18.06 17.14
N ASP A 421 0.85 -18.04 16.85
CA ASP A 421 0.21 -17.26 15.77
C ASP A 421 0.88 -17.35 14.39
N ASP A 422 1.40 -18.53 14.02
CA ASP A 422 2.08 -18.78 12.74
C ASP A 422 3.23 -17.82 12.38
N MET A 423 3.82 -17.14 13.37
CA MET A 423 4.94 -16.20 13.15
C MET A 423 6.16 -16.85 12.47
N HIS A 424 6.38 -18.15 12.70
CA HIS A 424 7.43 -18.93 12.06
C HIS A 424 7.31 -18.99 10.52
N CYS A 425 6.11 -18.75 9.97
CA CYS A 425 5.89 -18.59 8.53
C CYS A 425 6.43 -17.26 7.99
N GLN A 426 6.35 -16.17 8.77
CA GLN A 426 6.91 -14.88 8.33
C GLN A 426 8.45 -14.97 8.17
N PHE A 427 9.13 -15.63 9.12
CA PHE A 427 10.57 -15.88 9.01
C PHE A 427 10.93 -16.72 7.79
N LEU A 428 10.10 -17.74 7.46
CA LEU A 428 10.27 -18.54 6.25
C LEU A 428 10.22 -17.67 4.99
N GLU A 429 9.24 -16.77 4.88
CA GLU A 429 9.08 -15.91 3.71
C GLU A 429 10.22 -14.88 3.57
N ILE A 430 10.72 -14.34 4.68
CA ILE A 430 11.93 -13.49 4.69
C ILE A 430 13.14 -14.30 4.20
N LEU A 431 13.35 -15.50 4.74
CA LEU A 431 14.47 -16.38 4.34
C LEU A 431 14.38 -16.77 2.86
N ARG A 432 13.18 -17.03 2.33
CA ARG A 432 12.96 -17.29 0.90
C ARG A 432 13.37 -16.12 0.04
N ASN A 433 12.93 -14.90 0.39
CA ASN A 433 13.31 -13.70 -0.32
C ASN A 433 14.82 -13.45 -0.31
N LEU A 434 15.49 -13.75 0.81
CA LEU A 434 16.95 -13.63 0.92
C LEU A 434 17.71 -14.69 0.12
N LEU A 435 17.16 -15.91 0.05
CA LEU A 435 17.76 -17.06 -0.61
C LEU A 435 17.29 -17.25 -2.06
N ASP A 436 16.46 -16.36 -2.61
CA ASP A 436 15.98 -16.53 -3.98
C ASP A 436 17.05 -16.16 -5.02
N SER A 437 17.67 -17.20 -5.59
CA SER A 437 18.66 -17.10 -6.66
C SER A 437 18.21 -16.35 -7.91
N CYS A 438 16.90 -16.27 -8.19
CA CYS A 438 16.34 -15.62 -9.38
C CYS A 438 16.29 -14.10 -9.27
N SER A 439 16.25 -13.57 -8.04
CA SER A 439 16.11 -12.15 -7.76
C SER A 439 17.43 -11.45 -7.42
N LEU A 440 18.54 -12.17 -7.54
CA LEU A 440 19.90 -11.77 -7.13
C LEU A 440 20.84 -11.70 -8.34
N SER A 441 21.62 -10.62 -8.47
CA SER A 441 22.70 -10.52 -9.45
C SER A 441 24.09 -10.49 -8.77
N GLY A 442 25.05 -11.24 -9.33
CA GLY A 442 26.47 -11.16 -8.95
C GLY A 442 26.90 -11.86 -7.65
N ALA A 443 28.07 -11.46 -7.13
CA ALA A 443 28.81 -12.11 -6.04
C ALA A 443 28.12 -12.07 -4.66
N GLN A 444 27.22 -11.10 -4.43
CA GLN A 444 26.43 -11.01 -3.19
C GLN A 444 25.50 -12.22 -3.02
N ARG A 445 24.97 -12.75 -4.14
CA ARG A 445 24.13 -13.94 -4.16
C ARG A 445 24.84 -15.13 -3.52
N ASP A 446 26.02 -15.42 -4.02
CA ASP A 446 26.75 -16.62 -3.63
C ASP A 446 27.23 -16.49 -2.17
N ALA A 447 27.57 -15.29 -1.72
CA ALA A 447 27.94 -15.04 -0.32
C ALA A 447 26.81 -15.38 0.69
N ILE A 448 25.58 -14.88 0.48
CA ILE A 448 24.44 -15.14 1.39
C ILE A 448 24.13 -16.64 1.43
N ILE A 449 24.10 -17.26 0.25
CA ILE A 449 23.84 -18.70 0.10
C ILE A 449 24.90 -19.52 0.84
N ASP A 450 26.17 -19.12 0.72
CA ASP A 450 27.29 -19.81 1.36
C ASP A 450 27.24 -19.69 2.87
N ILE A 451 26.98 -18.48 3.39
CA ILE A 451 26.77 -18.24 4.83
C ILE A 451 25.63 -19.12 5.35
N PHE A 452 24.49 -19.18 4.65
CA PHE A 452 23.37 -20.02 5.05
C PHE A 452 23.74 -21.50 5.13
N TYR A 453 24.38 -22.02 4.09
CA TYR A 453 24.75 -23.44 4.04
C TYR A 453 25.83 -23.82 5.06
N GLU A 454 26.84 -22.98 5.25
CA GLU A 454 27.97 -23.26 6.14
C GLU A 454 27.60 -23.09 7.61
N LYS A 455 26.80 -22.08 7.96
CA LYS A 455 26.55 -21.70 9.36
C LYS A 455 25.18 -22.08 9.89
N HIS A 456 24.17 -22.25 9.04
CA HIS A 456 22.77 -22.33 9.47
C HIS A 456 22.04 -23.61 9.04
N LEU A 457 22.38 -24.22 7.91
CA LEU A 457 21.74 -25.48 7.47
C LEU A 457 21.81 -26.57 8.55
N GLY A 458 22.95 -26.69 9.25
CA GLY A 458 23.11 -27.68 10.33
C GLY A 458 22.03 -27.57 11.40
N GLN A 459 21.68 -26.35 11.81
CA GLN A 459 20.69 -26.08 12.87
C GLN A 459 19.31 -26.59 12.46
N LEU A 460 18.89 -26.35 11.22
CA LEU A 460 17.61 -26.83 10.69
C LEU A 460 17.51 -28.36 10.70
N ILE A 461 18.62 -29.00 10.33
CA ILE A 461 18.71 -30.46 10.26
C ILE A 461 18.74 -31.08 11.66
N GLU A 462 19.39 -30.44 12.63
CA GLU A 462 19.38 -30.86 14.03
C GLU A 462 17.95 -30.84 14.62
N VAL A 463 17.15 -29.83 14.30
CA VAL A 463 15.73 -29.76 14.73
C VAL A 463 14.93 -30.95 14.19
N ILE A 464 15.13 -31.34 12.93
CA ILE A 464 14.49 -32.54 12.36
C ILE A 464 14.92 -33.80 13.11
N ILE A 465 16.22 -33.99 13.35
CA ILE A 465 16.75 -35.16 14.06
C ILE A 465 16.19 -35.23 15.48
N ALA A 466 16.24 -34.13 16.22
CA ALA A 466 15.74 -34.06 17.59
C ALA A 466 14.24 -34.34 17.69
N SER A 467 13.48 -33.99 16.64
CA SER A 467 12.03 -34.17 16.58
C SER A 467 11.59 -35.57 16.12
N CYS A 468 12.54 -36.39 15.63
CA CYS A 468 12.33 -37.74 15.13
C CYS A 468 13.39 -38.72 15.69
N PRO A 469 13.30 -39.14 16.96
CA PRO A 469 14.25 -40.09 17.53
C PRO A 469 14.19 -41.43 16.79
N SER A 470 15.35 -41.91 16.33
CA SER A 470 15.49 -43.25 15.74
C SER A 470 15.25 -44.31 16.82
N GLU A 471 14.40 -45.31 16.54
CA GLU A 471 14.10 -46.47 17.41
C GLU A 471 15.31 -47.33 17.83
N LYS A 472 16.54 -46.97 17.47
CA LYS A 472 17.74 -47.81 17.64
C LYS A 472 18.35 -47.88 19.05
N VAL A 473 17.66 -47.46 20.12
CA VAL A 473 18.24 -47.49 21.49
C VAL A 473 17.50 -48.40 22.48
N VAL A 474 16.41 -49.08 22.11
CA VAL A 474 15.65 -49.88 23.12
C VAL A 474 16.10 -51.35 23.22
N HIS A 475 16.95 -51.87 22.33
CA HIS A 475 17.37 -53.27 22.40
C HIS A 475 18.89 -53.49 22.30
N ALA A 476 19.61 -53.14 23.37
CA ALA A 476 20.86 -53.80 23.72
C ALA A 476 21.01 -53.87 25.26
N SER A 477 20.68 -55.04 25.81
CA SER A 477 21.03 -55.62 27.12
C SER A 477 21.81 -54.77 28.15
N SER A 478 21.28 -54.66 29.37
CA SER A 478 21.65 -55.56 30.49
C SER A 478 21.15 -55.01 31.83
N LYS A 479 20.72 -55.92 32.70
CA LYS A 479 20.36 -55.68 34.10
C LYS A 479 21.53 -55.03 34.85
N THR A 480 21.29 -53.94 35.58
CA THR A 480 21.82 -53.68 36.93
C THR A 480 21.11 -52.48 37.56
N ILE A 481 20.98 -52.54 38.87
CA ILE A 481 20.23 -51.65 39.76
C ILE A 481 21.10 -50.45 40.13
N ASP A 482 20.64 -49.23 39.88
CA ASP A 482 20.99 -48.05 40.70
C ASP A 482 19.98 -46.89 40.51
N PRO A 483 19.47 -46.23 41.55
CA PRO A 483 18.53 -45.12 41.42
C PRO A 483 19.26 -43.77 41.39
N GLY A 484 19.81 -43.41 40.23
CA GLY A 484 20.28 -42.05 39.93
C GLY A 484 19.18 -41.17 39.33
N PRO A 485 19.28 -39.83 39.42
CA PRO A 485 18.17 -38.93 39.11
C PRO A 485 17.80 -39.04 37.64
N ARG A 486 16.53 -39.38 37.39
CA ARG A 486 15.91 -39.42 36.07
C ARG A 486 16.11 -38.06 35.39
N ILE A 487 17.09 -37.97 34.49
CA ILE A 487 17.13 -36.93 33.46
C ILE A 487 15.86 -37.15 32.65
N LYS A 488 14.88 -36.26 32.83
CA LYS A 488 13.69 -36.19 31.98
C LYS A 488 14.17 -35.90 30.57
N TYR A 489 14.31 -36.94 29.74
CA TYR A 489 14.42 -36.81 28.30
C TYR A 489 13.16 -36.08 27.82
N VAL A 490 13.31 -34.83 27.37
CA VAL A 490 12.24 -34.05 26.75
C VAL A 490 11.94 -34.69 25.40
N SER A 491 10.96 -35.59 25.40
CA SER A 491 10.37 -36.16 24.19
C SER A 491 9.67 -35.05 23.38
N GLY A 492 10.19 -34.73 22.20
CA GLY A 492 9.44 -34.21 21.04
C GLY A 492 8.54 -32.98 21.23
N GLY A 493 9.11 -31.79 21.42
CA GLY A 493 8.37 -30.53 21.63
C GLY A 493 8.23 -29.58 20.44
N THR A 494 8.81 -29.89 19.27
CA THR A 494 8.73 -29.00 18.09
C THR A 494 7.35 -29.11 17.43
N LYS A 495 6.72 -27.96 17.18
CA LYS A 495 5.45 -27.89 16.46
C LYS A 495 5.57 -28.50 15.05
N PRO A 496 4.61 -29.33 14.62
CA PRO A 496 4.60 -29.91 13.28
C PRO A 496 4.72 -28.86 12.15
N GLU A 497 4.13 -27.68 12.34
CA GLU A 497 4.14 -26.57 11.39
C GLU A 497 5.57 -26.03 11.17
N ILE A 498 6.39 -25.98 12.23
CA ILE A 498 7.81 -25.60 12.13
C ILE A 498 8.59 -26.62 11.28
N LEU A 499 8.34 -27.93 11.48
CA LEU A 499 8.98 -28.97 10.66
C LEU A 499 8.55 -28.88 9.19
N SER A 500 7.29 -28.49 8.95
CA SER A 500 6.78 -28.21 7.61
C SER A 500 7.56 -27.08 6.95
N ASN A 501 7.71 -25.94 7.64
CA ASN A 501 8.45 -24.78 7.12
C ASN A 501 9.92 -25.10 6.82
N ILE A 502 10.59 -25.86 7.70
CA ILE A 502 11.95 -26.34 7.43
C ILE A 502 11.96 -27.18 6.15
N CYS A 503 11.05 -28.15 6.01
CA CYS A 503 10.98 -28.99 4.82
C CYS A 503 10.66 -28.19 3.55
N GLU A 504 9.86 -27.13 3.68
CA GLU A 504 9.49 -26.24 2.57
C GLU A 504 10.66 -25.36 2.13
N LEU A 505 11.42 -24.81 3.08
CA LEU A 505 12.64 -24.06 2.81
C LEU A 505 13.68 -24.94 2.12
N LEU A 506 13.87 -26.17 2.59
CA LEU A 506 14.82 -27.11 2.00
C LEU A 506 14.39 -27.51 0.58
N CYS A 507 13.08 -27.74 0.35
CA CYS A 507 12.54 -27.92 -1.00
C CYS A 507 12.85 -26.73 -1.91
N PHE A 508 12.63 -25.51 -1.42
CA PHE A 508 12.94 -24.27 -2.13
C PHE A 508 14.43 -24.20 -2.47
N CYS A 509 15.32 -24.44 -1.51
CA CYS A 509 16.76 -24.45 -1.72
C CYS A 509 17.21 -25.45 -2.80
N VAL A 510 16.60 -26.65 -2.87
CA VAL A 510 16.90 -27.63 -3.94
C VAL A 510 16.49 -27.09 -5.31
N LEU A 511 15.40 -26.34 -5.41
CA LEU A 511 14.95 -25.76 -6.69
C LEU A 511 15.84 -24.58 -7.13
N HIS A 512 16.24 -23.72 -6.20
CA HIS A 512 16.93 -22.46 -6.50
C HIS A 512 18.47 -22.61 -6.51
N HIS A 513 19.05 -23.58 -5.78
CA HIS A 513 20.51 -23.73 -5.65
C HIS A 513 21.05 -25.06 -6.19
N PRO A 514 20.88 -25.37 -7.50
CA PRO A 514 21.23 -26.68 -8.06
C PRO A 514 22.70 -27.04 -7.88
N TYR A 515 23.60 -26.05 -7.83
CA TYR A 515 25.03 -26.24 -7.65
C TYR A 515 25.43 -26.66 -6.22
N ARG A 516 24.66 -26.28 -5.19
CA ARG A 516 24.94 -26.64 -3.78
C ARG A 516 24.36 -27.99 -3.37
N ILE A 517 23.42 -28.56 -4.14
CA ILE A 517 22.83 -29.89 -3.87
C ILE A 517 23.91 -30.96 -3.75
N LYS A 518 24.87 -30.99 -4.69
CA LYS A 518 25.91 -32.02 -4.72
C LYS A 518 26.85 -31.94 -3.52
N CYS A 519 27.28 -30.74 -3.13
CA CYS A 519 28.26 -30.56 -2.06
C CYS A 519 27.65 -30.66 -0.66
N ASN A 520 26.44 -30.15 -0.45
CA ASN A 520 25.91 -30.01 0.92
C ASN A 520 24.84 -31.05 1.28
N PHE A 521 24.06 -31.56 0.31
CA PHE A 521 22.98 -32.50 0.62
C PHE A 521 23.40 -33.97 0.48
N LEU A 522 24.19 -34.29 -0.54
CA LEU A 522 24.67 -35.66 -0.78
C LEU A 522 25.84 -36.04 0.14
N LEU A 523 26.79 -35.15 0.38
CA LEU A 523 27.96 -35.44 1.22
C LEU A 523 27.59 -35.50 2.73
N ASN A 524 26.65 -34.69 3.19
CA ASN A 524 26.32 -34.59 4.63
C ASN A 524 25.12 -35.44 5.07
N LYS A 525 24.69 -36.41 4.25
CA LYS A 525 23.53 -37.29 4.52
C LYS A 525 22.27 -36.52 4.94
N VAL A 526 22.07 -35.34 4.38
CA VAL A 526 20.92 -34.47 4.72
C VAL A 526 19.60 -35.11 4.29
N ILE A 527 19.62 -35.82 3.16
CA ILE A 527 18.48 -36.58 2.65
C ILE A 527 18.01 -37.62 3.66
N ASP A 528 18.92 -38.42 4.22
CA ASP A 528 18.59 -39.45 5.23
C ASP A 528 17.92 -38.84 6.47
N LYS A 529 18.36 -37.63 6.84
CA LYS A 529 17.85 -36.90 8.01
C LYS A 529 16.46 -36.31 7.75
N ILE A 530 16.21 -35.75 6.57
CA ILE A 530 14.88 -35.24 6.17
C ILE A 530 13.88 -36.39 6.07
N LEU A 531 14.32 -37.56 5.60
CA LEU A 531 13.49 -38.76 5.55
C LEU A 531 13.02 -39.23 6.94
N LEU A 532 13.64 -38.80 8.04
CA LEU A 532 13.10 -39.06 9.39
C LEU A 532 11.71 -38.44 9.59
N LEU A 533 11.32 -37.43 8.80
CA LEU A 533 9.96 -36.87 8.84
C LEU A 533 8.89 -37.87 8.39
N THR A 534 9.23 -38.95 7.66
CA THR A 534 8.25 -39.99 7.33
C THR A 534 7.85 -40.86 8.52
N LEU A 535 8.56 -40.73 9.64
CA LEU A 535 8.23 -41.37 10.92
C LEU A 535 7.21 -40.54 11.74
N ARG A 536 6.86 -39.34 11.29
CA ARG A 536 5.88 -38.46 11.95
C ARG A 536 4.45 -38.93 11.67
N ARG A 537 3.53 -38.60 12.58
CA ARG A 537 2.09 -38.95 12.45
C ARG A 537 1.37 -38.03 11.46
N GLU A 538 1.88 -36.80 11.31
CA GLU A 538 1.28 -35.76 10.51
C GLU A 538 1.51 -36.03 9.01
N LYS A 539 0.46 -36.42 8.28
CA LYS A 539 0.55 -36.85 6.87
C LYS A 539 1.18 -35.80 5.95
N TYR A 540 0.93 -34.52 6.19
CA TYR A 540 1.49 -33.45 5.37
C TYR A 540 3.01 -33.35 5.50
N LEU A 541 3.60 -33.74 6.64
CA LEU A 541 5.06 -33.82 6.81
C LEU A 541 5.65 -34.99 6.02
N VAL A 542 4.96 -36.13 6.01
CA VAL A 542 5.33 -37.30 5.19
C VAL A 542 5.33 -36.92 3.71
N VAL A 543 4.26 -36.30 3.24
CA VAL A 543 4.15 -35.80 1.86
C VAL A 543 5.22 -34.76 1.56
N GLY A 544 5.52 -33.86 2.51
CA GLY A 544 6.61 -32.88 2.40
C GLY A 544 7.97 -33.52 2.17
N ALA A 545 8.32 -34.54 2.95
CA ALA A 545 9.58 -35.28 2.82
C ALA A 545 9.66 -36.04 1.49
N VAL A 546 8.56 -36.67 1.07
CA VAL A 546 8.49 -37.35 -0.24
C VAL A 546 8.62 -36.36 -1.39
N ARG A 547 7.96 -35.20 -1.30
CA ARG A 547 8.08 -34.10 -2.25
C ARG A 547 9.53 -33.63 -2.35
N PHE A 548 10.23 -33.45 -1.23
CA PHE A 548 11.64 -33.08 -1.19
C PHE A 548 12.51 -34.06 -1.99
N VAL A 549 12.35 -35.37 -1.76
CA VAL A 549 13.09 -36.41 -2.50
C VAL A 549 12.77 -36.36 -3.99
N ARG A 550 11.49 -36.24 -4.34
CA ARG A 550 11.06 -36.11 -5.75
C ARG A 550 11.74 -34.92 -6.42
N THR A 551 11.78 -33.76 -5.75
CA THR A 551 12.42 -32.54 -6.27
C THR A 551 13.91 -32.75 -6.56
N ILE A 552 14.65 -33.45 -5.67
CA ILE A 552 16.05 -33.81 -5.90
C ILE A 552 16.17 -34.72 -7.13
N LEU A 553 15.35 -35.78 -7.20
CA LEU A 553 15.42 -36.77 -8.28
C LEU A 553 15.13 -36.15 -9.65
N SER A 554 14.10 -35.30 -9.74
CA SER A 554 13.75 -34.59 -10.99
C SER A 554 14.90 -33.75 -11.54
N ARG A 555 15.79 -33.22 -10.69
CA ARG A 555 16.96 -32.42 -11.10
C ARG A 555 18.20 -33.26 -11.43
N HIS A 556 18.34 -34.45 -10.84
CA HIS A 556 19.48 -35.34 -11.09
C HIS A 556 19.33 -36.18 -12.36
N VAL A 557 18.10 -36.56 -12.74
CA VAL A 557 17.83 -37.33 -13.97
C VAL A 557 18.22 -36.56 -15.24
N SER A 558 18.20 -35.23 -15.21
CA SER A 558 18.67 -34.36 -16.30
C SER A 558 20.20 -34.32 -16.50
N HIS A 559 21.02 -34.86 -15.59
CA HIS A 559 22.50 -34.76 -15.64
C HIS A 559 23.27 -36.10 -15.53
N GLY A 560 22.64 -37.23 -15.85
CA GLY A 560 23.35 -38.46 -16.24
C GLY A 560 24.33 -39.06 -15.23
N SER A 561 23.91 -39.41 -14.01
CA SER A 561 24.70 -40.27 -13.10
C SER A 561 23.81 -41.10 -12.15
N PRO A 562 24.30 -42.23 -11.59
CA PRO A 562 23.54 -43.47 -11.48
C PRO A 562 22.53 -43.50 -10.35
N VAL A 563 21.30 -43.84 -10.73
CA VAL A 563 20.08 -43.99 -9.91
C VAL A 563 20.18 -45.15 -8.89
N ILE A 564 21.26 -45.94 -8.90
CA ILE A 564 21.35 -47.25 -8.25
C ILE A 564 21.47 -47.17 -6.72
N SER A 565 22.17 -46.17 -6.15
CA SER A 565 22.27 -46.02 -4.69
C SER A 565 21.01 -45.47 -4.02
N PHE A 566 20.13 -44.81 -4.78
CA PHE A 566 18.89 -44.21 -4.27
C PHE A 566 17.74 -45.21 -4.17
N PHE A 567 17.69 -46.21 -5.05
CA PHE A 567 16.71 -47.30 -4.98
C PHE A 567 16.80 -48.07 -3.66
N GLN A 568 18.00 -48.22 -3.08
CA GLN A 568 18.17 -48.90 -1.78
C GLN A 568 17.56 -48.14 -0.59
N LEU A 569 17.33 -46.83 -0.71
CA LEU A 569 16.74 -46.00 0.35
C LEU A 569 15.20 -46.10 0.38
N LEU A 570 14.57 -46.28 -0.79
CA LEU A 570 13.11 -46.50 -0.91
C LEU A 570 12.67 -47.91 -0.46
N TYR A 571 13.60 -48.84 -0.28
CA TYR A 571 13.33 -50.21 0.17
C TYR A 571 13.41 -50.41 1.70
N LYS A 572 13.63 -49.35 2.50
CA LYS A 572 13.58 -49.45 3.97
C LYS A 572 12.16 -49.17 4.49
N PRO A 573 11.62 -49.94 5.46
CA PRO A 573 10.34 -49.60 6.10
C PRO A 573 10.43 -48.23 6.80
N PRO A 574 9.38 -47.37 6.73
CA PRO A 574 7.96 -47.68 6.52
C PRO A 574 7.45 -47.53 5.07
N PHE A 575 8.33 -47.39 4.08
CA PHE A 575 7.97 -47.12 2.68
C PHE A 575 7.23 -48.27 1.95
N CYS A 576 6.80 -49.35 2.60
CA CYS A 576 6.18 -50.48 1.89
C CYS A 576 4.68 -50.35 1.61
N LEU A 577 3.96 -49.34 2.14
CA LEU A 577 2.49 -49.27 1.99
C LEU A 577 1.97 -48.06 1.20
N GLU A 578 2.62 -46.90 1.25
CA GLU A 578 2.21 -45.71 0.46
C GLU A 578 3.01 -45.53 -0.85
N SER A 579 4.15 -46.21 -1.01
CA SER A 579 4.98 -46.14 -2.22
C SER A 579 4.39 -46.87 -3.42
N SER A 580 3.40 -47.72 -3.21
CA SER A 580 2.70 -48.47 -4.26
C SER A 580 1.96 -47.53 -5.22
N PHE A 581 1.42 -46.42 -4.71
CA PHE A 581 0.81 -45.37 -5.53
C PHE A 581 1.86 -44.54 -6.28
N PHE A 582 3.00 -44.27 -5.64
CA PHE A 582 4.11 -43.52 -6.22
C PHE A 582 4.79 -44.26 -7.39
N PHE A 583 4.87 -45.58 -7.31
CA PHE A 583 5.41 -46.42 -8.39
C PHE A 583 4.50 -46.42 -9.63
N CYS A 584 3.17 -46.41 -9.46
CA CYS A 584 2.23 -46.38 -10.59
C CYS A 584 2.30 -45.05 -11.37
N SER A 585 2.35 -43.90 -10.69
CA SER A 585 2.36 -42.60 -11.37
C SER A 585 3.67 -42.31 -12.12
N PHE A 586 4.80 -42.79 -11.60
CA PHE A 586 6.12 -42.56 -12.21
C PHE A 586 6.39 -43.48 -13.41
N PHE A 587 5.81 -44.69 -13.44
CA PHE A 587 5.87 -45.58 -14.60
C PHE A 587 4.84 -45.22 -15.69
N LEU A 588 3.63 -44.76 -15.32
CA LEU A 588 2.63 -44.33 -16.29
C LEU A 588 3.10 -43.13 -17.13
N ALA A 589 3.87 -42.20 -16.56
CA ALA A 589 4.45 -41.09 -17.31
C ALA A 589 5.55 -41.51 -18.30
N LYS A 590 6.18 -42.69 -18.11
CA LYS A 590 7.22 -43.22 -19.00
C LYS A 590 6.65 -44.11 -20.11
N SER A 591 5.45 -44.68 -19.94
CA SER A 591 4.77 -45.46 -20.98
C SER A 591 3.97 -44.62 -22.00
N CYS A 592 3.84 -43.30 -21.80
CA CYS A 592 3.23 -42.40 -22.79
C CYS A 592 4.26 -41.67 -23.69
N TYR A 593 5.56 -41.91 -23.48
CA TYR A 593 6.64 -41.44 -24.34
C TYR A 593 7.51 -42.63 -24.75
N HIS A 594 6.91 -43.59 -25.45
CA HIS A 594 7.64 -44.48 -26.35
C HIS A 594 6.76 -44.92 -27.52
#